data_AF-A0A7V7DBK0-F1
#
_entry.id   AF-A0A7V7DBK0-F1
#
_cell.length_a   1.000
_cell.length_b   1.000
_cell.length_c   1.000
_cell.angle_alpha   90.00
_cell.angle_beta   90.00
_cell.angle_gamma   90.00
#
_symmetry.space_group_name_H-M   'P 1'
#
loop_
_entity.id
_entity.type
_entity.pdbx_description
1 polymer ?
#
loop_
_entity_poly.entity_id
_entity_poly.type
_entity_poly.pdbx_seq_one_letter_code
_entity_poly.pdbx_strand_id
1 'polypeptide(L)'
;MPGSSPAKVKVTNIPQVGVVCKDVQNTAAAFWNILGVGPWSIFECGSSEMSDLKYRGKPTWGRFKVALAHMEPVGIELIEPLEGKSIFTDRLEEIGEGLHHISIVAADMDAKTIEKEMAHQGFPSIQSGEFGADSGDYFSYFDMRLPLKTIVKAGDWPARVFEGARRFPEDSGAESPAEIKIPGIKQIGIAVRDVYETALNYWYLFAVGPWEIREWGNFMLYDRKYYGELSWGREKLGHAYPGDMELELLQGVIGPSVYSDFADAAGEYEGAIHHLKFLCEDVDGVSEIFHKQGFQSLQSGHFGVPGENAGGFNYIDIPPIHCIMEPVQKPKILPIEPSDHVP
;
A
#
# COMPACT_ATOMS: atom_id res chain seq x y z
N MET A 1 -14.11 -27.60 -4.35
CA MET A 1 -13.95 -26.66 -3.23
C MET A 1 -12.51 -26.78 -2.79
N PRO A 2 -11.64 -25.77 -2.98
CA PRO A 2 -10.37 -25.78 -2.25
C PRO A 2 -10.67 -25.94 -0.76
N GLY A 3 -9.88 -26.75 -0.05
CA GLY A 3 -10.02 -26.91 1.40
C GLY A 3 -9.72 -25.59 2.13
N SER A 4 -9.96 -25.52 3.43
CA SER A 4 -9.55 -24.35 4.24
C SER A 4 -8.04 -24.12 4.10
N SER A 5 -7.61 -22.84 3.98
CA SER A 5 -6.19 -22.50 3.99
C SER A 5 -5.48 -23.12 5.21
N PRO A 6 -4.26 -23.67 5.05
CA PRO A 6 -3.47 -24.18 6.16
C PRO A 6 -2.77 -23.07 6.97
N ALA A 7 -2.88 -21.81 6.54
CA ALA A 7 -2.24 -20.68 7.21
C ALA A 7 -2.59 -20.61 8.70
N LYS A 8 -1.58 -20.34 9.52
CA LYS A 8 -1.73 -20.18 10.97
C LYS A 8 -2.11 -18.75 11.33
N VAL A 9 -1.50 -17.78 10.65
CA VAL A 9 -1.91 -16.38 10.69
C VAL A 9 -3.00 -16.21 9.65
N LYS A 10 -4.23 -15.92 10.06
CA LYS A 10 -5.37 -15.75 9.14
C LYS A 10 -5.74 -14.28 9.07
N VAL A 11 -5.22 -13.60 8.06
CA VAL A 11 -5.42 -12.16 7.88
C VAL A 11 -6.89 -11.89 7.55
N THR A 12 -7.50 -10.99 8.32
CA THR A 12 -8.90 -10.58 8.16
C THR A 12 -9.04 -9.15 7.65
N ASN A 13 -8.03 -8.31 7.84
CA ASN A 13 -8.06 -6.91 7.42
C ASN A 13 -6.65 -6.33 7.21
N ILE A 14 -6.59 -5.27 6.40
CA ILE A 14 -5.41 -4.44 6.18
C ILE A 14 -5.77 -3.00 6.58
N PRO A 15 -5.53 -2.60 7.84
CA PRO A 15 -6.03 -1.33 8.36
C PRO A 15 -5.15 -0.14 7.99
N GLN A 16 -3.92 -0.37 7.52
CA GLN A 16 -2.93 0.68 7.33
C GLN A 16 -1.94 0.36 6.21
N VAL A 17 -1.54 1.40 5.49
CA VAL A 17 -0.35 1.40 4.62
C VAL A 17 0.65 2.43 5.11
N GLY A 18 1.94 2.05 5.11
CA GLY A 18 3.03 2.90 5.59
C GLY A 18 3.89 3.45 4.48
N VAL A 19 4.21 4.74 4.57
CA VAL A 19 5.12 5.49 3.69
C VAL A 19 6.30 5.97 4.51
N VAL A 20 7.53 5.69 4.04
CA VAL A 20 8.75 6.23 4.64
C VAL A 20 9.16 7.48 3.86
N CYS A 21 9.42 8.58 4.57
CA CYS A 21 9.79 9.87 4.00
C CYS A 21 10.88 10.55 4.83
N LYS A 22 11.47 11.61 4.30
CA LYS A 22 12.50 12.42 4.98
C LYS A 22 11.89 13.60 5.73
N ASP A 23 10.64 13.97 5.44
CA ASP A 23 9.93 15.06 6.10
C ASP A 23 8.42 14.78 6.19
N VAL A 24 8.00 14.24 7.33
CA VAL A 24 6.59 13.91 7.58
C VAL A 24 5.67 15.12 7.49
N GLN A 25 6.14 16.32 7.88
CA GLN A 25 5.29 17.52 7.83
C GLN A 25 5.01 17.92 6.39
N ASN A 26 6.03 17.93 5.54
CA ASN A 26 5.87 18.29 4.14
C ASN A 26 5.04 17.24 3.38
N THR A 27 5.27 15.95 3.63
CA THR A 27 4.48 14.87 3.01
C THR A 27 3.02 14.91 3.46
N ALA A 28 2.72 15.13 4.75
CA ALA A 28 1.36 15.30 5.25
C ALA A 28 0.66 16.53 4.62
N ALA A 29 1.38 17.64 4.48
CA ALA A 29 0.88 18.83 3.80
C ALA A 29 0.60 18.58 2.32
N ALA A 30 1.43 17.80 1.63
CA ALA A 30 1.21 17.42 0.24
C ALA A 30 -0.04 16.55 0.09
N PHE A 31 -0.22 15.54 0.93
CA PHE A 31 -1.44 14.72 0.95
C PHE A 31 -2.70 15.56 1.18
N TRP A 32 -2.65 16.51 2.12
CA TRP A 32 -3.75 17.44 2.37
C TRP A 32 -4.04 18.35 1.19
N ASN A 33 -3.01 18.95 0.59
CA ASN A 33 -3.16 19.95 -0.47
C ASN A 33 -3.50 19.36 -1.85
N ILE A 34 -3.06 18.13 -2.13
CA ILE A 34 -3.22 17.49 -3.45
C ILE A 34 -4.46 16.57 -3.47
N LEU A 35 -4.71 15.83 -2.38
CA LEU A 35 -5.72 14.76 -2.34
C LEU A 35 -6.80 14.97 -1.28
N GLY A 36 -6.70 16.03 -0.48
CA GLY A 36 -7.61 16.27 0.64
C GLY A 36 -7.49 15.27 1.79
N VAL A 37 -6.38 14.53 1.85
CA VAL A 37 -6.17 13.50 2.87
C VAL A 37 -5.71 14.15 4.18
N GLY A 38 -6.48 13.94 5.22
CA GLY A 38 -6.27 14.43 6.57
C GLY A 38 -7.62 14.46 7.32
N PRO A 39 -7.67 15.03 8.53
CA PRO A 39 -6.56 15.61 9.29
C PRO A 39 -5.52 14.55 9.70
N TRP A 40 -4.30 15.01 9.96
CA TRP A 40 -3.17 14.22 10.41
C TRP A 40 -2.93 14.42 11.90
N SER A 41 -2.62 13.34 12.60
CA SER A 41 -2.04 13.37 13.95
C SER A 41 -0.55 13.10 13.84
N ILE A 42 0.29 14.09 14.16
CA ILE A 42 1.74 14.03 14.01
C ILE A 42 2.39 14.03 15.39
N PHE A 43 3.29 13.08 15.65
CA PHE A 43 3.99 12.97 16.93
C PHE A 43 5.40 12.41 16.70
N GLU A 44 6.26 12.62 17.69
CA GLU A 44 7.54 11.91 17.74
C GLU A 44 7.42 10.72 18.69
N CYS A 45 8.09 9.64 18.35
CA CYS A 45 8.21 8.46 19.19
C CYS A 45 9.66 7.96 19.11
N GLY A 46 10.21 7.53 20.23
CA GLY A 46 11.54 6.94 20.26
C GLY A 46 11.68 5.99 21.43
N SER A 47 12.90 5.57 21.76
CA SER A 47 13.10 4.54 22.78
C SER A 47 12.74 4.96 24.21
N SER A 48 12.52 6.24 24.50
CA SER A 48 11.90 6.67 25.77
C SER A 48 10.42 6.33 25.81
N GLU A 49 9.74 6.36 24.66
CA GLU A 49 8.33 6.05 24.48
C GLU A 49 8.09 4.65 23.89
N MET A 50 9.14 3.93 23.49
CA MET A 50 9.10 2.58 22.93
C MET A 50 9.94 1.65 23.79
N SER A 51 9.30 0.87 24.65
CA SER A 51 9.97 -0.18 25.40
C SER A 51 10.33 -1.36 24.49
N ASP A 52 11.47 -1.99 24.76
CA ASP A 52 11.95 -3.21 24.07
C ASP A 52 12.08 -3.07 22.55
N LEU A 53 12.44 -1.87 22.05
CA LEU A 53 12.71 -1.66 20.63
C LEU A 53 13.87 -2.56 20.18
N LYS A 54 13.60 -3.39 19.16
CA LYS A 54 14.57 -4.30 18.55
C LYS A 54 14.68 -4.04 17.06
N TYR A 55 15.89 -4.15 16.55
CA TYR A 55 16.19 -4.11 15.12
C TYR A 55 17.09 -5.30 14.79
N ARG A 56 16.64 -6.13 13.84
CA ARG A 56 17.28 -7.40 13.43
C ARG A 56 17.64 -8.28 14.63
N GLY A 57 16.68 -8.45 15.55
CA GLY A 57 16.79 -9.28 16.75
C GLY A 57 17.66 -8.72 17.88
N LYS A 58 18.24 -7.53 17.73
CA LYS A 58 19.07 -6.89 18.77
C LYS A 58 18.35 -5.70 19.39
N PRO A 59 18.43 -5.51 20.72
CA PRO A 59 17.98 -4.26 21.34
C PRO A 59 18.64 -3.07 20.63
N THR A 60 17.84 -2.07 20.32
CA THR A 60 18.29 -0.88 19.60
C THR A 60 17.72 0.37 20.25
N TRP A 61 18.25 1.51 19.82
CA TRP A 61 17.70 2.81 20.14
C TRP A 61 17.35 3.54 18.84
N GLY A 62 16.23 4.27 18.82
CA GLY A 62 15.79 5.04 17.67
C GLY A 62 14.79 6.12 18.03
N ARG A 63 14.68 7.12 17.15
CA ARG A 63 13.70 8.20 17.23
C ARG A 63 13.09 8.41 15.85
N PHE A 64 11.77 8.54 15.80
CA PHE A 64 10.96 8.62 14.60
C PHE A 64 9.94 9.74 14.76
N LYS A 65 9.63 10.44 13.67
CA LYS A 65 8.42 11.25 13.55
C LYS A 65 7.40 10.44 12.78
N VAL A 66 6.17 10.40 13.28
CA VAL A 66 5.07 9.64 12.69
C VAL A 66 3.89 10.57 12.46
N ALA A 67 3.22 10.43 11.32
CA ALA A 67 1.91 11.03 11.09
C ALA A 67 0.89 9.99 10.69
N LEU A 68 -0.29 10.07 11.28
CA LEU A 68 -1.41 9.16 11.02
C LEU A 68 -2.60 9.94 10.47
N ALA A 69 -3.11 9.54 9.31
CA ALA A 69 -4.39 9.99 8.77
C ALA A 69 -5.36 8.82 8.69
N HIS A 70 -6.53 8.99 9.28
CA HIS A 70 -7.60 8.02 9.19
C HIS A 70 -8.37 8.20 7.88
N MET A 71 -8.50 7.11 7.13
CA MET A 71 -9.39 6.98 6.00
C MET A 71 -9.96 5.57 6.01
N GLU A 72 -11.18 5.38 5.50
CA GLU A 72 -11.78 4.06 5.39
C GLU A 72 -11.70 3.53 3.95
N PRO A 73 -11.37 2.24 3.75
CA PRO A 73 -11.11 1.21 4.77
C PRO A 73 -9.69 1.19 5.36
N VAL A 74 -8.73 1.94 4.77
CA VAL A 74 -7.31 1.90 5.15
C VAL A 74 -6.79 3.30 5.48
N GLY A 75 -6.10 3.43 6.61
CA GLY A 75 -5.41 4.67 6.97
C GLY A 75 -3.98 4.74 6.44
N ILE A 76 -3.40 5.95 6.45
CA ILE A 76 -2.03 6.19 5.99
C ILE A 76 -1.15 6.54 7.18
N GLU A 77 -0.01 5.85 7.28
CA GLU A 77 1.06 6.14 8.24
C GLU A 77 2.28 6.70 7.49
N LEU A 78 2.71 7.91 7.85
CA LEU A 78 3.98 8.48 7.38
C LEU A 78 5.03 8.33 8.46
N ILE A 79 6.23 7.91 8.08
CA ILE A 79 7.34 7.68 9.01
C ILE A 79 8.59 8.39 8.51
N GLU A 80 9.15 9.26 9.35
CA GLU A 80 10.45 9.91 9.17
C GLU A 80 11.41 9.41 10.26
N PRO A 81 12.43 8.60 9.94
CA PRO A 81 13.45 8.26 10.90
C PRO A 81 14.34 9.48 11.18
N LEU A 82 14.44 9.85 12.46
CA LEU A 82 15.22 11.00 12.92
C LEU A 82 16.62 10.56 13.38
N GLU A 83 16.68 9.49 14.17
CA GLU A 83 17.92 8.98 14.73
C GLU A 83 17.86 7.45 14.95
N GLY A 84 19.04 6.82 15.03
CA GLY A 84 19.17 5.38 15.26
C GLY A 84 18.96 4.53 14.00
N LYS A 85 19.41 3.27 14.07
CA LYS A 85 19.23 2.31 12.97
C LYS A 85 17.86 1.66 13.04
N SER A 86 17.21 1.57 11.89
CA SER A 86 15.87 1.00 11.73
C SER A 86 15.65 0.48 10.32
N ILE A 87 14.57 -0.27 10.10
CA ILE A 87 14.15 -0.67 8.75
C ILE A 87 13.78 0.55 7.88
N PHE A 88 13.41 1.67 8.51
CA PHE A 88 13.08 2.90 7.81
C PHE A 88 14.33 3.63 7.32
N THR A 89 15.40 3.64 8.11
CA THR A 89 16.70 4.16 7.64
C THR A 89 17.25 3.29 6.51
N ASP A 90 17.14 1.96 6.64
CA ASP A 90 17.54 1.03 5.56
C ASP A 90 16.78 1.36 4.26
N ARG A 91 15.45 1.56 4.34
CA ARG A 91 14.63 1.94 3.17
C ARG A 91 15.11 3.24 2.51
N LEU A 92 15.39 4.27 3.30
CA LEU A 92 15.84 5.57 2.78
C LEU A 92 17.23 5.48 2.12
N GLU A 93 18.12 4.63 2.65
CA GLU A 93 19.48 4.44 2.13
C GLU A 93 19.50 3.58 0.86
N GLU A 94 18.69 2.52 0.82
CA GLU A 94 18.70 1.54 -0.27
C GLU A 94 17.86 1.97 -1.47
N ILE A 95 16.68 2.53 -1.23
CA ILE A 95 15.67 2.77 -2.27
C ILE A 95 15.17 4.23 -2.27
N GLY A 96 15.17 4.91 -1.11
CA GLY A 96 14.70 6.28 -0.95
C GLY A 96 13.34 6.38 -0.25
N GLU A 97 12.55 7.40 -0.58
CA GLU A 97 11.22 7.63 0.01
C GLU A 97 10.14 6.78 -0.72
N GLY A 98 9.02 6.53 -0.06
CA GLY A 98 7.85 5.89 -0.68
C GLY A 98 7.18 4.81 0.16
N LEU A 99 6.23 4.11 -0.47
CA LEU A 99 5.51 2.99 0.13
C LEU A 99 6.50 1.94 0.66
N HIS A 100 6.25 1.48 1.88
CA HIS A 100 7.16 0.62 2.63
C HIS A 100 6.52 -0.68 3.09
N HIS A 101 5.34 -0.60 3.70
CA HIS A 101 4.72 -1.77 4.33
C HIS A 101 3.19 -1.68 4.33
N ILE A 102 2.55 -2.83 4.50
CA ILE A 102 1.13 -2.95 4.84
C ILE A 102 1.00 -3.50 6.26
N SER A 103 0.02 -3.02 7.01
CA SER A 103 -0.33 -3.62 8.30
C SER A 103 -1.38 -4.71 8.11
N ILE A 104 -1.33 -5.75 8.93
CA ILE A 104 -2.30 -6.84 8.95
C ILE A 104 -2.94 -7.00 10.33
N VAL A 105 -4.22 -7.33 10.32
CA VAL A 105 -4.94 -7.87 11.48
C VAL A 105 -5.30 -9.32 11.17
N ALA A 106 -5.11 -10.21 12.14
CA ALA A 106 -5.43 -11.62 11.99
C ALA A 106 -6.50 -12.08 12.98
N ALA A 107 -7.30 -13.07 12.58
CA ALA A 107 -8.34 -13.64 13.44
C ALA A 107 -7.73 -14.24 14.71
N ASP A 108 -8.28 -13.84 15.88
CA ASP A 108 -7.94 -14.39 17.19
C ASP A 108 -6.44 -14.31 17.56
N MET A 109 -5.69 -13.39 16.98
CA MET A 109 -4.25 -13.22 17.25
C MET A 109 -3.89 -11.75 17.45
N ASP A 110 -3.18 -11.47 18.55
CA ASP A 110 -2.51 -10.18 18.76
C ASP A 110 -1.15 -10.13 18.05
N ALA A 111 -0.55 -8.94 17.96
CA ALA A 111 0.72 -8.74 17.28
C ALA A 111 1.88 -9.59 17.85
N LYS A 112 1.92 -9.83 19.17
CA LYS A 112 2.95 -10.68 19.82
C LYS A 112 2.78 -12.15 19.44
N THR A 113 1.55 -12.62 19.31
CA THR A 113 1.23 -13.99 18.89
C THR A 113 1.53 -14.18 17.42
N ILE A 114 1.21 -13.19 16.57
CA ILE A 114 1.60 -13.20 15.16
C ILE A 114 3.13 -13.26 15.03
N GLU A 115 3.88 -12.45 15.77
CA GLU A 115 5.35 -12.47 15.74
C GLU A 115 5.95 -13.84 16.07
N LYS A 116 5.46 -14.49 17.13
CA LYS A 116 5.91 -15.84 17.50
C LYS A 116 5.63 -16.85 16.40
N GLU A 117 4.44 -16.79 15.81
CA GLU A 117 4.03 -17.71 14.76
C GLU A 117 4.83 -17.49 13.46
N MET A 118 5.03 -16.24 13.07
CA MET A 118 5.89 -15.88 11.92
C MET A 118 7.33 -16.34 12.12
N ALA A 119 7.89 -16.19 13.33
CA ALA A 119 9.21 -16.69 13.65
C ALA A 119 9.32 -18.23 13.53
N HIS A 120 8.30 -18.98 13.96
CA HIS A 120 8.25 -20.45 13.76
C HIS A 120 8.18 -20.84 12.27
N GLN A 121 7.55 -20.01 11.44
CA GLN A 121 7.48 -20.21 9.99
C GLN A 121 8.75 -19.73 9.25
N GLY A 122 9.77 -19.27 9.95
CA GLY A 122 11.04 -18.84 9.36
C GLY A 122 11.10 -17.36 8.99
N PHE A 123 10.13 -16.56 9.41
CA PHE A 123 10.06 -15.11 9.20
C PHE A 123 10.18 -14.37 10.53
N PRO A 124 11.37 -14.31 11.16
CA PRO A 124 11.56 -13.54 12.37
C PRO A 124 11.34 -12.04 12.12
N SER A 125 10.92 -11.31 13.14
CA SER A 125 10.76 -9.86 13.01
C SER A 125 12.10 -9.16 12.72
N ILE A 126 12.08 -8.27 11.73
CA ILE A 126 13.21 -7.41 11.37
C ILE A 126 13.24 -6.13 12.20
N GLN A 127 12.10 -5.73 12.75
CA GLN A 127 11.97 -4.68 13.75
C GLN A 127 10.73 -4.94 14.61
N SER A 128 10.80 -4.69 15.91
CA SER A 128 9.65 -4.79 16.81
C SER A 128 9.82 -3.89 18.01
N GLY A 129 8.72 -3.63 18.72
CA GLY A 129 8.73 -2.81 19.92
C GLY A 129 7.34 -2.66 20.52
N GLU A 130 7.30 -2.09 21.72
CA GLU A 130 6.06 -1.80 22.42
C GLU A 130 5.97 -0.30 22.69
N PHE A 131 4.92 0.35 22.18
CA PHE A 131 4.71 1.76 22.40
C PHE A 131 4.27 2.00 23.84
N GLY A 132 5.10 2.56 24.71
CA GLY A 132 4.80 2.81 26.11
C GLY A 132 4.80 1.53 26.93
N ALA A 133 5.59 1.52 28.01
CA ALA A 133 5.71 0.36 28.88
C ALA A 133 4.34 -0.07 29.41
N ASP A 134 4.05 -1.37 29.30
CA ASP A 134 2.82 -2.02 29.80
C ASP A 134 1.51 -1.53 29.13
N SER A 135 1.59 -0.87 27.97
CA SER A 135 0.41 -0.40 27.25
C SER A 135 -0.33 -1.50 26.48
N GLY A 136 0.38 -2.57 26.10
CA GLY A 136 -0.13 -3.59 25.17
C GLY A 136 -0.06 -3.22 23.68
N ASP A 137 0.32 -1.99 23.32
CA ASP A 137 0.42 -1.52 21.93
C ASP A 137 1.74 -2.00 21.29
N TYR A 138 1.77 -3.28 20.91
CA TYR A 138 2.92 -3.94 20.31
C TYR A 138 2.90 -3.89 18.78
N PHE A 139 4.08 -3.77 18.17
CA PHE A 139 4.26 -3.91 16.73
C PHE A 139 5.43 -4.82 16.39
N SER A 140 5.33 -5.48 15.24
CA SER A 140 6.42 -6.25 14.64
C SER A 140 6.36 -6.16 13.11
N TYR A 141 7.52 -6.05 12.48
CA TYR A 141 7.71 -5.99 11.04
C TYR A 141 8.41 -7.25 10.56
N PHE A 142 7.95 -7.82 9.44
CA PHE A 142 8.50 -9.01 8.82
C PHE A 142 8.94 -8.70 7.40
N ASP A 143 10.14 -9.15 7.03
CA ASP A 143 10.59 -9.10 5.64
C ASP A 143 9.90 -10.21 4.84
N MET A 144 8.78 -9.86 4.20
CA MET A 144 8.02 -10.77 3.35
C MET A 144 8.23 -10.44 1.87
N ARG A 145 9.29 -9.70 1.53
CA ARG A 145 9.52 -9.24 0.15
C ARG A 145 9.81 -10.39 -0.80
N LEU A 146 10.44 -11.48 -0.35
CA LEU A 146 10.62 -12.67 -1.19
C LEU A 146 9.28 -13.35 -1.56
N PRO A 147 8.44 -13.80 -0.60
CA PRO A 147 7.22 -14.52 -0.91
C PRO A 147 6.04 -13.63 -1.36
N LEU A 148 5.95 -12.39 -0.85
CA LEU A 148 4.75 -11.53 -0.97
C LEU A 148 5.04 -10.15 -1.58
N LYS A 149 6.31 -9.84 -1.85
CA LYS A 149 6.75 -8.57 -2.47
C LYS A 149 6.42 -7.32 -1.64
N THR A 150 6.25 -7.49 -0.33
CA THR A 150 5.99 -6.39 0.61
C THR A 150 6.62 -6.66 1.97
N ILE A 151 6.92 -5.61 2.75
CA ILE A 151 7.10 -5.74 4.20
C ILE A 151 5.71 -5.78 4.84
N VAL A 152 5.56 -6.62 5.86
CA VAL A 152 4.31 -6.80 6.58
C VAL A 152 4.50 -6.37 8.02
N LYS A 153 3.59 -5.54 8.53
CA LYS A 153 3.50 -5.14 9.93
C LYS A 153 2.36 -5.91 10.59
N ALA A 154 2.64 -6.58 11.71
CA ALA A 154 1.60 -6.98 12.65
C ALA A 154 1.53 -5.92 13.75
N GLY A 155 0.34 -5.36 13.93
CA GLY A 155 0.08 -4.29 14.88
C GLY A 155 -1.23 -3.63 14.54
N ASP A 156 -2.10 -3.48 15.54
CA ASP A 156 -3.36 -2.80 15.35
C ASP A 156 -3.14 -1.32 15.07
N TRP A 157 -4.17 -0.67 14.52
CA TRP A 157 -4.20 0.78 14.50
C TRP A 157 -4.13 1.29 15.95
N PRO A 158 -3.23 2.23 16.29
CA PRO A 158 -3.09 2.67 17.67
C PRO A 158 -4.42 3.23 18.17
N ALA A 159 -4.98 2.61 19.19
CA ALA A 159 -6.26 3.01 19.78
C ALA A 159 -6.16 4.32 20.56
N ARG A 160 -4.94 4.78 20.85
CA ARG A 160 -4.66 5.93 21.69
C ARG A 160 -4.19 7.14 20.88
N VAL A 161 -4.45 8.31 21.46
CA VAL A 161 -3.77 9.55 21.07
C VAL A 161 -2.41 9.56 21.76
N PHE A 162 -1.34 9.74 20.98
CA PHE A 162 0.01 9.85 21.54
C PHE A 162 0.18 11.20 22.24
N GLU A 163 0.79 11.18 23.43
CA GLU A 163 1.09 12.41 24.16
C GLU A 163 2.00 13.32 23.30
N GLY A 164 1.69 14.62 23.25
CA GLY A 164 2.41 15.58 22.40
C GLY A 164 2.04 15.51 20.92
N ALA A 165 1.07 14.69 20.51
CA ALA A 165 0.59 14.68 19.14
C ALA A 165 -0.02 16.04 18.76
N ARG A 166 0.50 16.64 17.69
CA ARG A 166 -0.04 17.84 17.06
C ARG A 166 -0.94 17.46 15.89
N ARG A 167 -1.97 18.27 15.67
CA ARG A 167 -2.88 18.10 14.54
C ARG A 167 -2.39 18.89 13.34
N PHE A 168 -2.52 18.34 12.13
CA PHE A 168 -2.34 19.08 10.89
C PHE A 168 -3.53 18.85 9.93
N PRO A 169 -4.16 19.90 9.40
CA PRO A 169 -3.99 21.31 9.78
C PRO A 169 -4.33 21.54 11.26
N GLU A 170 -3.71 22.56 11.86
CA GLU A 170 -3.94 22.90 13.28
C GLU A 170 -5.37 23.41 13.51
N ASP A 171 -5.88 24.23 12.58
CA ASP A 171 -7.27 24.67 12.57
C ASP A 171 -8.19 23.49 12.21
N SER A 172 -9.04 23.11 13.16
CA SER A 172 -10.00 22.02 12.99
C SER A 172 -11.12 22.33 11.99
N GLY A 173 -11.32 23.61 11.65
CA GLY A 173 -12.26 24.07 10.62
C GLY A 173 -11.64 24.28 9.25
N ALA A 174 -10.33 24.05 9.09
CA ALA A 174 -9.66 24.23 7.81
C ALA A 174 -10.20 23.25 6.76
N GLU A 175 -10.57 23.80 5.61
CA GLU A 175 -10.90 23.00 4.43
C GLU A 175 -9.65 22.77 3.58
N SER A 176 -9.48 21.55 3.08
CA SER A 176 -8.41 21.26 2.15
C SER A 176 -8.59 22.07 0.87
N PRO A 177 -7.51 22.69 0.34
CA PRO A 177 -7.54 23.39 -0.93
C PRO A 177 -7.50 22.43 -2.14
N ALA A 178 -7.42 21.11 -1.91
CA ALA A 178 -7.31 20.13 -2.98
C ALA A 178 -8.52 20.19 -3.91
N GLU A 179 -8.24 20.31 -5.21
CA GLU A 179 -9.25 20.20 -6.26
C GLU A 179 -9.83 18.77 -6.32
N ILE A 180 -8.99 17.77 -6.00
CA ILE A 180 -9.39 16.37 -5.89
C ILE A 180 -9.39 15.98 -4.41
N LYS A 181 -10.55 15.61 -3.88
CA LYS A 181 -10.69 15.07 -2.52
C LYS A 181 -11.04 13.59 -2.63
N ILE A 182 -10.07 12.73 -2.34
CA ILE A 182 -10.27 11.29 -2.51
C ILE A 182 -11.15 10.74 -1.37
N PRO A 183 -12.12 9.85 -1.65
CA PRO A 183 -13.05 9.35 -0.64
C PRO A 183 -12.44 8.29 0.29
N GLY A 184 -11.27 7.76 -0.07
CA GLY A 184 -10.66 6.60 0.55
C GLY A 184 -9.78 5.85 -0.43
N ILE A 185 -8.82 5.10 0.08
CA ILE A 185 -8.02 4.16 -0.73
C ILE A 185 -8.76 2.82 -0.79
N LYS A 186 -9.04 2.35 -2.01
CA LYS A 186 -9.85 1.14 -2.26
C LYS A 186 -9.07 -0.05 -2.76
N GLN A 187 -7.81 0.14 -3.17
CA GLN A 187 -6.90 -0.96 -3.48
C GLN A 187 -5.44 -0.59 -3.16
N ILE A 188 -4.67 -1.62 -2.79
CA ILE A 188 -3.21 -1.57 -2.74
C ILE A 188 -2.68 -2.49 -3.84
N GLY A 189 -1.97 -1.93 -4.81
CA GLY A 189 -1.37 -2.68 -5.91
C GLY A 189 0.05 -3.12 -5.59
N ILE A 190 0.40 -4.36 -5.90
CA ILE A 190 1.73 -4.94 -5.69
C ILE A 190 2.23 -5.49 -7.02
N ALA A 191 3.33 -4.94 -7.54
CA ALA A 191 3.93 -5.44 -8.77
C ALA A 191 4.64 -6.77 -8.50
N VAL A 192 4.40 -7.76 -9.35
CA VAL A 192 4.94 -9.13 -9.22
C VAL A 192 5.38 -9.68 -10.57
N ARG A 193 6.34 -10.61 -10.56
CA ARG A 193 6.73 -11.36 -11.77
C ARG A 193 5.83 -12.56 -12.04
N ASP A 194 5.26 -13.16 -11.00
CA ASP A 194 4.35 -14.30 -11.08
C ASP A 194 3.16 -14.10 -10.15
N VAL A 195 2.01 -13.82 -10.75
CA VAL A 195 0.74 -13.61 -10.05
C VAL A 195 0.25 -14.87 -9.34
N TYR A 196 0.50 -16.06 -9.90
CA TYR A 196 -0.01 -17.32 -9.36
C TYR A 196 0.80 -17.76 -8.14
N GLU A 197 2.13 -17.70 -8.26
CA GLU A 197 3.03 -18.02 -7.15
C GLU A 197 2.76 -17.07 -5.97
N THR A 198 2.67 -15.77 -6.24
CA THR A 198 2.44 -14.78 -5.18
C THR A 198 1.05 -14.94 -4.55
N ALA A 199 0.01 -15.19 -5.34
CA ALA A 199 -1.33 -15.48 -4.83
C ALA A 199 -1.35 -16.75 -3.94
N LEU A 200 -0.67 -17.82 -4.35
CA LEU A 200 -0.53 -19.03 -3.55
C LEU A 200 0.22 -18.74 -2.25
N ASN A 201 1.28 -17.94 -2.28
CA ASN A 201 2.01 -17.56 -1.07
C ASN A 201 1.11 -16.79 -0.10
N TYR A 202 0.31 -15.84 -0.58
CA TYR A 202 -0.69 -15.14 0.24
C TYR A 202 -1.71 -16.11 0.85
N TRP A 203 -2.20 -17.06 0.07
CA TRP A 203 -3.12 -18.09 0.57
C TRP A 203 -2.49 -18.96 1.66
N TYR A 204 -1.28 -19.48 1.43
CA TYR A 204 -0.62 -20.43 2.32
C TYR A 204 -0.05 -19.79 3.60
N LEU A 205 0.44 -18.55 3.52
CA LEU A 205 1.04 -17.85 4.65
C LEU A 205 -0.01 -17.09 5.47
N PHE A 206 -1.02 -16.51 4.81
CA PHE A 206 -1.94 -15.56 5.44
C PHE A 206 -3.44 -15.86 5.27
N ALA A 207 -3.83 -16.92 4.56
CA ALA A 207 -5.21 -17.20 4.20
C ALA A 207 -5.90 -16.04 3.46
N VAL A 208 -5.13 -15.22 2.74
CA VAL A 208 -5.68 -14.18 1.88
C VAL A 208 -6.04 -14.82 0.54
N GLY A 209 -7.34 -14.85 0.26
CA GLY A 209 -7.95 -15.46 -0.92
C GLY A 209 -9.49 -15.54 -0.72
N PRO A 210 -10.25 -16.03 -1.71
CA PRO A 210 -9.76 -16.48 -3.01
C PRO A 210 -9.28 -15.33 -3.90
N TRP A 211 -8.36 -15.65 -4.79
CA TRP A 211 -7.84 -14.74 -5.80
C TRP A 211 -8.51 -14.97 -7.14
N GLU A 212 -9.00 -13.90 -7.75
CA GLU A 212 -9.48 -13.91 -9.13
C GLU A 212 -8.44 -13.32 -10.07
N ILE A 213 -7.94 -14.13 -11.01
CA ILE A 213 -6.93 -13.71 -11.98
C ILE A 213 -7.61 -13.34 -13.29
N ARG A 214 -7.29 -12.16 -13.84
CA ARG A 214 -7.80 -11.66 -15.12
C ARG A 214 -6.65 -11.28 -16.04
N GLU A 215 -6.80 -11.60 -17.34
CA GLU A 215 -5.83 -11.19 -18.37
C GLU A 215 -6.28 -9.91 -19.06
N TRP A 216 -5.53 -8.83 -18.88
CA TRP A 216 -5.80 -7.55 -19.51
C TRP A 216 -4.90 -7.33 -20.72
N GLY A 217 -5.34 -6.45 -21.63
CA GLY A 217 -4.56 -6.02 -22.78
C GLY A 217 -5.41 -5.34 -23.84
N ASN A 218 -4.81 -4.94 -24.95
CA ASN A 218 -5.47 -4.13 -26.00
C ASN A 218 -6.65 -4.82 -26.71
N PHE A 219 -6.93 -6.10 -26.44
CA PHE A 219 -8.16 -6.75 -26.89
C PHE A 219 -9.39 -6.30 -26.08
N MET A 220 -9.19 -5.72 -24.90
CA MET A 220 -10.22 -5.11 -24.04
C MET A 220 -9.96 -3.63 -23.73
N LEU A 221 -8.69 -3.21 -23.76
CA LEU A 221 -8.27 -1.85 -23.52
C LEU A 221 -8.23 -1.04 -24.81
N TYR A 222 -8.80 0.17 -24.78
CA TYR A 222 -8.63 1.17 -25.82
C TYR A 222 -7.95 2.42 -25.24
N ASP A 223 -7.37 3.23 -26.12
CA ASP A 223 -6.53 4.41 -25.78
C ASP A 223 -5.48 4.14 -24.69
N ARG A 224 -4.93 2.92 -24.66
CA ARG A 224 -3.86 2.56 -23.72
C ARG A 224 -2.61 3.39 -24.03
N LYS A 225 -2.15 4.15 -23.05
CA LYS A 225 -0.93 4.97 -23.13
C LYS A 225 0.09 4.51 -22.09
N TYR A 226 1.35 4.60 -22.46
CA TYR A 226 2.50 4.35 -21.61
C TYR A 226 3.45 5.55 -21.77
N TYR A 227 3.66 6.29 -20.69
CA TYR A 227 4.32 7.60 -20.66
C TYR A 227 3.80 8.57 -21.73
N GLY A 228 2.47 8.62 -21.90
CA GLY A 228 1.78 9.49 -22.86
C GLY A 228 1.69 8.95 -24.28
N GLU A 229 2.48 7.93 -24.63
CA GLU A 229 2.50 7.36 -25.98
C GLU A 229 1.53 6.18 -26.10
N LEU A 230 0.81 6.09 -27.23
CA LEU A 230 -0.04 4.95 -27.52
C LEU A 230 0.79 3.67 -27.51
N SER A 231 0.33 2.68 -26.75
CA SER A 231 1.10 1.47 -26.53
C SER A 231 0.23 0.23 -26.53
N TRP A 232 0.87 -0.89 -26.86
CA TRP A 232 0.28 -2.21 -26.76
C TRP A 232 0.93 -2.99 -25.62
N GLY A 233 0.13 -3.72 -24.85
CA GLY A 233 0.60 -4.61 -23.80
C GLY A 233 -0.43 -5.66 -23.39
N ARG A 234 0.03 -6.66 -22.64
CA ARG A 234 -0.83 -7.57 -21.88
C ARG A 234 -0.32 -7.72 -20.46
N GLU A 235 -1.27 -7.90 -19.56
CA GLU A 235 -1.04 -7.89 -18.12
C GLU A 235 -1.90 -8.98 -17.47
N LYS A 236 -1.48 -9.50 -16.32
CA LYS A 236 -2.27 -10.36 -15.45
C LYS A 236 -2.50 -9.65 -14.13
N LEU A 237 -3.76 -9.50 -13.75
CA LEU A 237 -4.17 -8.83 -12.53
C LEU A 237 -4.90 -9.83 -11.63
N GLY A 238 -4.37 -10.07 -10.44
CA GLY A 238 -4.96 -10.95 -9.43
C GLY A 238 -5.59 -10.16 -8.30
N HIS A 239 -6.84 -10.45 -7.93
CA HIS A 239 -7.57 -9.67 -6.93
C HIS A 239 -8.02 -10.54 -5.76
N ALA A 240 -7.77 -10.10 -4.52
CA ALA A 240 -8.33 -10.68 -3.31
C ALA A 240 -8.77 -9.58 -2.33
N TYR A 241 -9.64 -9.96 -1.38
CA TYR A 241 -10.33 -9.00 -0.50
C TYR A 241 -10.19 -9.37 0.98
N PRO A 242 -9.04 -9.08 1.62
CA PRO A 242 -8.92 -9.16 3.07
C PRO A 242 -9.74 -8.03 3.73
N GLY A 243 -10.97 -8.35 4.15
CA GLY A 243 -11.89 -7.37 4.71
C GLY A 243 -12.48 -6.48 3.61
N ASP A 244 -12.48 -5.16 3.83
CA ASP A 244 -13.00 -4.18 2.86
C ASP A 244 -11.92 -3.65 1.89
N MET A 245 -10.69 -4.14 2.03
CA MET A 245 -9.54 -3.73 1.22
C MET A 245 -9.33 -4.66 0.03
N GLU A 246 -9.13 -4.12 -1.17
CA GLU A 246 -8.68 -4.89 -2.35
C GLU A 246 -7.15 -4.95 -2.36
N LEU A 247 -6.59 -6.17 -2.37
CA LEU A 247 -5.21 -6.39 -2.77
C LEU A 247 -5.17 -6.81 -4.23
N GLU A 248 -4.34 -6.13 -5.01
CA GLU A 248 -4.14 -6.44 -6.43
C GLU A 248 -2.69 -6.79 -6.73
N LEU A 249 -2.48 -7.96 -7.34
CA LEU A 249 -1.19 -8.41 -7.83
C LEU A 249 -1.08 -8.07 -9.32
N LEU A 250 -0.04 -7.32 -9.69
CA LEU A 250 0.13 -6.73 -11.02
C LEU A 250 1.31 -7.38 -11.75
N GLN A 251 1.04 -8.10 -12.83
CA GLN A 251 2.09 -8.72 -13.63
C GLN A 251 2.04 -8.23 -15.07
N GLY A 252 3.09 -7.55 -15.53
CA GLY A 252 3.30 -7.32 -16.96
C GLY A 252 3.67 -8.62 -17.67
N VAL A 253 2.99 -8.94 -18.77
CA VAL A 253 3.20 -10.18 -19.54
C VAL A 253 4.00 -9.91 -20.81
N ILE A 254 3.60 -8.88 -21.57
CA ILE A 254 4.28 -8.48 -22.81
C ILE A 254 3.99 -7.02 -23.12
N GLY A 255 4.95 -6.35 -23.74
CA GLY A 255 4.90 -4.93 -24.06
C GLY A 255 5.32 -4.04 -22.88
N PRO A 256 5.42 -2.71 -23.09
CA PRO A 256 5.75 -1.78 -22.03
C PRO A 256 4.68 -1.77 -20.94
N SER A 257 5.09 -1.88 -19.67
CA SER A 257 4.19 -1.89 -18.52
C SER A 257 4.92 -1.31 -17.30
N VAL A 258 4.26 -0.37 -16.63
CA VAL A 258 4.78 0.23 -15.38
C VAL A 258 4.98 -0.81 -14.28
N TYR A 259 4.24 -1.93 -14.32
CA TYR A 259 4.42 -3.03 -13.37
C TYR A 259 5.74 -3.76 -13.59
N SER A 260 6.11 -3.99 -14.87
CA SER A 260 7.38 -4.60 -15.23
C SER A 260 8.54 -3.69 -14.86
N ASP A 261 8.44 -2.39 -15.17
CA ASP A 261 9.47 -1.41 -14.79
C ASP A 261 9.72 -1.43 -13.28
N PHE A 262 8.65 -1.45 -12.49
CA PHE A 262 8.73 -1.44 -11.03
C PHE A 262 9.29 -2.76 -10.47
N ALA A 263 8.85 -3.90 -11.01
CA ALA A 263 9.37 -5.21 -10.62
C ALA A 263 10.86 -5.37 -10.97
N ASP A 264 11.30 -4.81 -12.09
CA ASP A 264 12.70 -4.78 -12.51
C ASP A 264 13.54 -3.84 -11.61
N ALA A 265 13.01 -2.66 -11.29
CA ALA A 265 13.69 -1.68 -10.42
C ALA A 265 13.87 -2.16 -8.97
N ALA A 266 12.97 -3.01 -8.48
CA ALA A 266 13.04 -3.58 -7.13
C ALA A 266 14.20 -4.58 -6.92
N GLY A 267 14.91 -4.97 -7.99
CA GLY A 267 16.13 -5.77 -7.89
C GLY A 267 15.89 -7.17 -7.29
N GLU A 268 16.72 -7.56 -6.32
CA GLU A 268 16.76 -8.92 -5.73
C GLU A 268 15.45 -9.35 -5.05
N TYR A 269 14.59 -8.40 -4.68
CA TYR A 269 13.31 -8.67 -4.04
C TYR A 269 12.17 -8.91 -5.06
N GLU A 270 12.38 -8.52 -6.33
CA GLU A 270 11.42 -8.65 -7.44
C GLU A 270 9.99 -8.22 -7.09
N GLY A 271 9.67 -6.93 -7.22
CA GLY A 271 8.35 -6.39 -6.87
C GLY A 271 8.34 -5.54 -5.62
N ALA A 272 7.30 -4.73 -5.47
CA ALA A 272 7.05 -3.85 -4.33
C ALA A 272 5.61 -3.33 -4.40
N ILE A 273 5.15 -2.68 -3.32
CA ILE A 273 3.90 -1.92 -3.33
C ILE A 273 4.03 -0.83 -4.40
N HIS A 274 3.23 -0.94 -5.46
CA HIS A 274 3.31 -0.13 -6.66
C HIS A 274 2.48 1.15 -6.55
N HIS A 275 1.21 1.02 -6.19
CA HIS A 275 0.27 2.16 -6.19
C HIS A 275 -0.82 2.01 -5.12
N LEU A 276 -1.51 3.13 -4.87
CA LEU A 276 -2.76 3.18 -4.12
C LEU A 276 -3.90 3.63 -5.04
N LYS A 277 -5.01 2.89 -5.05
CA LYS A 277 -6.18 3.21 -5.89
C LYS A 277 -7.23 4.00 -5.12
N PHE A 278 -7.89 4.93 -5.79
CA PHE A 278 -9.15 5.49 -5.33
C PHE A 278 -10.18 5.48 -6.47
N LEU A 279 -11.47 5.46 -6.11
CA LEU A 279 -12.55 5.49 -7.08
C LEU A 279 -12.95 6.92 -7.42
N CYS A 280 -13.23 7.16 -8.69
CA CYS A 280 -13.75 8.43 -9.20
C CYS A 280 -14.86 8.18 -10.24
N GLU A 281 -15.69 9.20 -10.48
CA GLU A 281 -16.76 9.13 -11.48
C GLU A 281 -16.27 9.49 -12.89
N ASP A 282 -15.21 10.29 -12.99
CA ASP A 282 -14.62 10.80 -14.23
C ASP A 282 -13.09 10.71 -14.15
N VAL A 283 -12.52 9.62 -14.67
CA VAL A 283 -11.07 9.40 -14.63
C VAL A 283 -10.31 10.37 -15.53
N ASP A 284 -10.91 10.83 -16.63
CA ASP A 284 -10.27 11.74 -17.58
C ASP A 284 -10.17 13.15 -16.98
N GLY A 285 -11.25 13.64 -16.37
CA GLY A 285 -11.27 14.91 -15.65
C GLY A 285 -10.27 14.93 -14.48
N VAL A 286 -10.23 13.85 -13.69
CA VAL A 286 -9.24 13.71 -12.59
C VAL A 286 -7.81 13.68 -13.14
N SER A 287 -7.57 12.95 -14.23
CA SER A 287 -6.26 12.89 -14.88
C SER A 287 -5.81 14.26 -15.41
N GLU A 288 -6.73 15.05 -15.97
CA GLU A 288 -6.42 16.39 -16.48
C GLU A 288 -6.08 17.37 -15.35
N ILE A 289 -6.76 17.28 -14.20
CA ILE A 289 -6.43 18.09 -13.02
C ILE A 289 -5.00 17.78 -12.55
N PHE A 290 -4.66 16.50 -12.37
CA PHE A 290 -3.30 16.12 -11.99
C PHE A 290 -2.26 16.55 -13.03
N HIS A 291 -2.56 16.44 -14.31
CA HIS A 291 -1.69 16.93 -15.38
C HIS A 291 -1.45 18.45 -15.29
N LYS A 292 -2.49 19.24 -15.04
CA LYS A 292 -2.37 20.70 -14.83
C LYS A 292 -1.56 21.06 -13.58
N GLN A 293 -1.58 20.20 -12.57
CA GLN A 293 -0.73 20.31 -11.38
C GLN A 293 0.72 19.86 -11.64
N GLY A 294 1.02 19.34 -12.84
CA GLY A 294 2.36 18.95 -13.26
C GLY A 294 2.73 17.49 -12.96
N PHE A 295 1.77 16.65 -12.56
CA PHE A 295 2.02 15.25 -12.27
C PHE A 295 1.97 14.39 -13.55
N GLN A 296 2.84 13.39 -13.60
CA GLN A 296 3.04 12.57 -14.80
C GLN A 296 2.09 11.37 -14.78
N SER A 297 1.34 11.20 -15.87
CA SER A 297 0.68 9.93 -16.19
C SER A 297 1.72 8.94 -16.70
N LEU A 298 1.89 7.83 -15.97
CA LEU A 298 2.84 6.77 -16.28
C LEU A 298 2.23 5.75 -17.22
N GLN A 299 0.99 5.33 -16.95
CA GLN A 299 0.25 4.39 -17.78
C GLN A 299 -1.24 4.60 -17.58
N SER A 300 -2.01 4.65 -18.65
CA SER A 300 -3.45 4.87 -18.61
C SER A 300 -4.17 4.04 -19.66
N GLY A 301 -5.48 3.93 -19.52
CA GLY A 301 -6.32 3.35 -20.55
C GLY A 301 -7.77 3.24 -20.12
N HIS A 302 -8.61 2.89 -21.07
CA HIS A 302 -10.05 2.74 -20.87
C HIS A 302 -10.48 1.33 -21.24
N PHE A 303 -11.59 0.90 -20.64
CA PHE A 303 -12.16 -0.42 -20.84
C PHE A 303 -13.69 -0.38 -20.82
N GLY A 304 -14.32 -1.39 -21.40
CA GLY A 304 -15.76 -1.36 -21.69
C GLY A 304 -16.06 -0.73 -23.05
N VAL A 305 -17.32 -0.39 -23.31
CA VAL A 305 -17.76 0.11 -24.62
C VAL A 305 -17.49 1.61 -24.73
N PRO A 306 -16.70 2.08 -25.71
CA PRO A 306 -16.47 3.52 -25.91
C PRO A 306 -17.80 4.29 -26.05
N GLY A 307 -17.95 5.37 -25.29
CA GLY A 307 -19.17 6.19 -25.30
C GLY A 307 -20.34 5.65 -24.46
N GLU A 308 -20.25 4.44 -23.90
CA GLU A 308 -21.29 3.83 -23.06
C GLU A 308 -20.69 3.18 -21.79
N ASN A 309 -20.79 3.86 -20.64
CA ASN A 309 -20.35 3.31 -19.34
C ASN A 309 -18.92 2.74 -19.34
N ALA A 310 -18.01 3.34 -20.11
CA ALA A 310 -16.61 2.94 -20.10
C ALA A 310 -15.99 3.20 -18.73
N GLY A 311 -15.23 2.22 -18.24
CA GLY A 311 -14.30 2.43 -17.16
C GLY A 311 -12.97 2.95 -17.68
N GLY A 312 -12.12 3.38 -16.76
CA GLY A 312 -10.75 3.73 -17.09
C GLY A 312 -9.90 3.85 -15.85
N PHE A 313 -8.59 3.86 -16.08
CA PHE A 313 -7.57 3.92 -15.06
C PHE A 313 -6.42 4.81 -15.53
N ASN A 314 -5.71 5.39 -14.58
CA ASN A 314 -4.47 6.11 -14.83
C ASN A 314 -3.53 5.99 -13.64
N TYR A 315 -2.30 5.54 -13.86
CA TYR A 315 -1.24 5.53 -12.84
C TYR A 315 -0.49 6.85 -12.90
N ILE A 316 -0.63 7.66 -11.84
CA ILE A 316 -0.09 9.02 -11.78
C ILE A 316 0.97 9.08 -10.69
N ASP A 317 2.20 9.41 -11.06
CA ASP A 317 3.27 9.63 -10.09
C ASP A 317 3.08 10.98 -9.40
N ILE A 318 3.00 10.97 -8.07
CA ILE A 318 2.87 12.18 -7.25
C ILE A 318 4.07 12.24 -6.29
N PRO A 319 5.24 12.74 -6.76
CA PRO A 319 6.46 12.77 -5.97
C PRO A 319 6.33 13.43 -4.59
N PRO A 320 5.56 14.53 -4.40
CA PRO A 320 5.40 15.15 -3.09
C PRO A 320 4.77 14.26 -2.00
N ILE A 321 4.05 13.20 -2.38
CA ILE A 321 3.48 12.21 -1.45
C ILE A 321 4.17 10.85 -1.53
N HIS A 322 5.20 10.73 -2.38
CA HIS A 322 6.00 9.51 -2.59
C HIS A 322 5.19 8.27 -2.98
N CYS A 323 4.06 8.47 -3.65
CA CYS A 323 3.15 7.40 -4.06
C CYS A 323 2.71 7.60 -5.51
N ILE A 324 2.51 6.47 -6.21
CA ILE A 324 1.72 6.42 -7.43
C ILE A 324 0.25 6.30 -7.01
N MET A 325 -0.59 7.20 -7.52
CA MET A 325 -2.03 7.15 -7.29
C MET A 325 -2.73 6.65 -8.54
N GLU A 326 -3.72 5.79 -8.36
CA GLU A 326 -4.55 5.25 -9.42
C GLU A 326 -6.01 5.72 -9.25
N PRO A 327 -6.42 6.84 -9.86
CA PRO A 327 -7.84 7.09 -10.11
C PRO A 327 -8.41 6.01 -11.02
N VAL A 328 -9.50 5.38 -10.57
CA VAL A 328 -10.24 4.42 -11.39
C VAL A 328 -11.71 4.77 -11.44
N GLN A 329 -12.23 4.85 -12.66
CA GLN A 329 -13.65 4.83 -12.95
C GLN A 329 -14.05 3.39 -13.21
N LYS A 330 -14.70 2.75 -12.22
CA LYS A 330 -15.06 1.33 -12.27
C LYS A 330 -16.53 1.16 -12.71
N PRO A 331 -16.83 0.45 -13.80
CA PRO A 331 -18.19 0.12 -14.18
C PRO A 331 -18.78 -0.93 -13.22
N LYS A 332 -20.11 -1.06 -13.19
CA LYS A 332 -20.81 -2.03 -12.32
C LYS A 332 -20.43 -3.48 -12.59
N ILE A 333 -20.11 -3.79 -13.84
CA ILE A 333 -19.69 -5.12 -14.28
C ILE A 333 -18.41 -4.91 -15.07
N LEU A 334 -17.34 -5.60 -14.66
CA LEU A 334 -16.09 -5.60 -15.42
C LEU A 334 -16.32 -6.30 -16.76
N PRO A 335 -15.71 -5.82 -17.85
CA PRO A 335 -15.93 -6.40 -19.17
C PRO A 335 -15.22 -7.74 -19.37
N ILE A 336 -14.51 -8.23 -18.33
CA ILE A 336 -13.70 -9.44 -18.38
C ILE A 336 -13.95 -10.33 -17.17
N GLU A 337 -14.27 -11.59 -17.47
CA GLU A 337 -14.41 -12.66 -16.48
C GLU A 337 -13.02 -13.14 -16.01
N PRO A 338 -12.90 -13.66 -14.78
CA PRO A 338 -11.67 -14.32 -14.33
C PRO A 338 -11.26 -15.43 -15.29
N SER A 339 -10.00 -15.40 -15.73
CA SER A 339 -9.38 -16.48 -16.50
C SER A 339 -9.00 -17.65 -15.61
N ASP A 340 -8.73 -17.39 -14.32
CA ASP A 340 -8.31 -18.40 -13.35
C ASP A 340 -8.69 -18.00 -11.92
N HIS A 341 -8.67 -18.96 -11.01
CA HIS A 341 -8.90 -18.77 -9.58
C HIS A 341 -7.80 -19.46 -8.78
N VAL A 342 -7.17 -18.72 -7.87
CA VAL A 342 -6.26 -19.27 -6.86
C VAL A 342 -7.00 -19.29 -5.52
N PRO A 343 -6.87 -20.36 -4.71
CA PRO A 343 -7.57 -20.49 -3.44
C PRO A 343 -7.45 -19.29 -2.50
#